data_AF-A0A3G8H148-F1
#
_entry.id   AF-A0A3G8H148-F1
#
_cell.length_a   1.000
_cell.length_b   1.000
_cell.length_c   1.000
_cell.angle_alpha   90.00
_cell.angle_beta   90.00
_cell.angle_gamma   90.00
#
_symmetry.space_group_name_H-M   'P 1'
#
loop_
_entity.id
_entity.type
_entity.pdbx_description
1 polymer ?
#
loop_
_entity_poly.entity_id
_entity_poly.type
_entity_poly.pdbx_seq_one_letter_code
_entity_poly.pdbx_strand_id
1 'polypeptide(L)'
;MPLPTMPAKPAQLLDPSEFAPVASSKAKAAQGKKPVPVLERVALLETGDTQAPATRARAGSTTRAKTADAPPATTTPAAPAVSLVKPAAGPTRRTRKSAGPSKLFVLDTNVLMHDPSSLFRFEEHDIYLPMMTLEELDNHKKGMSEVARNARMVSRTLDQLVGGTDGVLDEGLPLAKLGNRDAAGKLFFQTRLNDIKLPEGLPQGKADNQILGVVSALQQQYPERQVVLVSKDINMRIKARALGLPAEDYFNDQVLEDKDLLYSGVMQLPNDFWAKHGKGVESWQDPKSGAMFYRLTGPLVPSFLVNQFVYLEPMDGSLPLYAQVKEINGKTALLQTLKDYTHNKNNVWSVVARNREQNFALNLLMSPDVDFVTLLGQAGTGKTLLALASGLEQVLDQKLYNEIIVTRATVPVGEDIGFLPGTEEEKMQPWMGAFDDNLEVLQKSDDSAGEWGRAATQELIRSRIKVKSMNFMRGRTFVNKFVIIDEAQNLTPKQMKTLVTRAGPGTKIVCLGNIAQIDTPYLTEGSSGLTYVVDRFKGWSHSGHVTLARGERSRLADHAADVL
;
A
#
# COMPACT_ATOMS: atom_id res chain seq x y z
N MET A 1 36.06 21.14 3.41
CA MET A 1 36.69 21.11 4.75
C MET A 1 37.77 20.04 4.74
N PRO A 2 38.94 20.25 5.36
CA PRO A 2 39.93 19.18 5.51
C PRO A 2 39.44 18.15 6.54
N LEU A 3 39.86 16.89 6.37
CA LEU A 3 39.51 15.78 7.27
C LEU A 3 40.24 15.90 8.63
N PRO A 4 39.66 15.40 9.73
CA PRO A 4 40.29 15.43 11.05
C PRO A 4 41.53 14.55 11.12
N THR A 5 42.53 14.98 11.88
CA THR A 5 43.76 14.22 12.14
C THR A 5 43.51 13.00 13.02
N MET A 6 44.20 11.90 12.73
CA MET A 6 44.09 10.64 13.48
C MET A 6 44.51 10.80 14.95
N PRO A 7 43.81 10.13 15.90
CA PRO A 7 44.16 10.17 17.31
C PRO A 7 45.49 9.44 17.58
N ALA A 8 46.38 10.11 18.34
CA ALA A 8 47.74 9.67 18.63
C ALA A 8 47.88 8.76 19.88
N LYS A 9 46.77 8.25 20.43
CA LYS A 9 46.79 7.37 21.62
C LYS A 9 46.00 6.09 21.36
N PRO A 10 46.57 4.91 21.67
CA PRO A 10 45.82 3.66 21.63
C PRO A 10 44.70 3.67 22.68
N ALA A 11 43.57 3.03 22.36
CA ALA A 11 42.42 2.95 23.25
C ALA A 11 42.79 2.18 24.52
N GLN A 12 42.34 2.69 25.67
CA GLN A 12 42.55 2.06 26.97
C GLN A 12 41.66 0.80 27.07
N LEU A 13 42.26 -0.35 27.37
CA LEU A 13 41.51 -1.57 27.68
C LEU A 13 40.83 -1.38 29.04
N LEU A 14 39.51 -1.47 29.06
CA LEU A 14 38.69 -1.37 30.27
C LEU A 14 38.85 -2.64 31.12
N ASP A 15 38.83 -2.46 32.43
CA ASP A 15 39.00 -3.54 33.41
C ASP A 15 37.74 -4.43 33.44
N PRO A 16 37.85 -5.77 33.41
CA PRO A 16 36.70 -6.69 33.42
C PRO A 16 35.75 -6.51 34.62
N SER A 17 36.22 -5.88 35.70
CA SER A 17 35.43 -5.56 36.89
C SER A 17 34.39 -4.44 36.68
N GLU A 18 34.50 -3.66 35.60
CA GLU A 18 33.50 -2.66 35.21
C GLU A 18 32.27 -3.26 34.50
N PHE A 19 32.31 -4.57 34.19
CA PHE A 19 31.19 -5.35 33.65
C PHE A 19 30.52 -6.21 34.74
N ALA A 20 29.92 -5.57 35.74
CA ALA A 20 29.00 -6.26 36.66
C ALA A 20 27.55 -5.79 36.42
N PRO A 21 26.60 -6.70 36.14
CA PRO A 21 25.20 -6.34 35.97
C PRO A 21 24.62 -5.86 37.31
N VAL A 22 23.89 -4.74 37.25
CA VAL A 22 23.21 -4.13 38.40
C VAL A 22 22.20 -5.12 38.98
N ALA A 23 22.56 -5.70 40.14
CA ALA A 23 21.65 -6.51 40.93
C ALA A 23 20.58 -5.62 41.59
N SER A 24 19.33 -5.98 41.37
CA SER A 24 18.15 -5.39 42.01
C SER A 24 18.29 -5.35 43.54
N SER A 25 18.04 -4.18 44.13
CA SER A 25 18.04 -3.95 45.58
C SER A 25 17.04 -4.87 46.29
N LYS A 26 17.54 -5.71 47.20
CA LYS A 26 16.73 -6.44 48.19
C LYS A 26 16.20 -5.47 49.25
N ALA A 27 14.87 -5.37 49.36
CA ALA A 27 14.19 -4.89 50.56
C ALA A 27 14.24 -5.98 51.67
N LYS A 28 14.33 -5.50 52.92
CA LYS A 28 14.56 -6.27 54.16
C LYS A 28 13.51 -7.35 54.43
N ALA A 29 13.97 -8.48 54.95
CA ALA A 29 13.15 -9.52 55.57
C ALA A 29 12.87 -9.23 57.05
N ALA A 30 11.67 -9.56 57.53
CA ALA A 30 11.39 -9.86 58.93
C ALA A 30 10.33 -10.98 59.05
N GLN A 31 10.84 -12.19 59.31
CA GLN A 31 10.32 -13.28 60.15
C GLN A 31 8.82 -13.65 60.16
N GLY A 32 8.52 -14.84 59.58
CA GLY A 32 8.11 -16.02 60.35
C GLY A 32 6.61 -16.30 60.58
N LYS A 33 6.06 -17.34 59.91
CA LYS A 33 5.40 -18.53 60.51
C LYS A 33 4.85 -19.49 59.42
N LYS A 34 4.65 -20.74 59.85
CA LYS A 34 4.62 -22.05 59.15
C LYS A 34 3.42 -22.31 58.18
N PRO A 35 3.50 -23.38 57.34
CA PRO A 35 2.62 -23.63 56.20
C PRO A 35 1.55 -24.72 56.45
N VAL A 36 0.38 -24.63 55.80
CA VAL A 36 -0.55 -25.75 55.47
C VAL A 36 -1.58 -25.27 54.39
N PRO A 37 -2.33 -26.13 53.67
CA PRO A 37 -1.95 -26.71 52.38
C PRO A 37 -2.98 -26.48 51.25
N VAL A 38 -2.62 -26.99 50.07
CA VAL A 38 -3.42 -27.15 48.84
C VAL A 38 -4.66 -28.01 49.11
N LEU A 39 -5.82 -27.60 48.56
CA LEU A 39 -7.00 -28.45 48.42
C LEU A 39 -7.62 -28.27 47.02
N GLU A 40 -7.62 -29.38 46.30
CA GLU A 40 -8.47 -29.70 45.16
C GLU A 40 -9.95 -29.55 45.50
N ARG A 41 -10.77 -29.24 44.49
CA ARG A 41 -12.20 -29.57 44.50
C ARG A 41 -12.59 -30.24 43.19
N VAL A 42 -12.77 -31.56 43.26
CA VAL A 42 -13.67 -32.36 42.44
C VAL A 42 -14.84 -32.81 43.33
N ALA A 43 -15.98 -33.04 42.68
CA ALA A 43 -17.36 -33.17 43.12
C ALA A 43 -17.72 -34.25 44.18
N LEU A 44 -18.94 -34.10 44.75
CA LEU A 44 -19.88 -35.12 45.26
C LEU A 44 -21.30 -34.48 45.15
N LEU A 45 -22.29 -35.01 44.38
CA LEU A 45 -23.21 -36.16 44.64
C LEU A 45 -24.20 -35.84 45.79
N GLU A 46 -25.53 -36.02 45.80
CA GLU A 46 -26.61 -36.63 45.00
C GLU A 46 -27.95 -35.93 45.43
N THR A 47 -29.03 -35.82 44.64
CA THR A 47 -30.13 -36.80 44.51
C THR A 47 -31.28 -36.09 43.76
N GLY A 48 -32.03 -36.80 42.91
CA GLY A 48 -33.23 -36.25 42.27
C GLY A 48 -33.63 -36.99 40.99
N ASP A 49 -34.46 -38.01 41.17
CA ASP A 49 -34.85 -39.07 40.24
C ASP A 49 -35.30 -38.70 38.81
N THR A 50 -34.96 -39.65 37.93
CA THR A 50 -35.53 -39.95 36.61
C THR A 50 -37.03 -40.26 36.64
N GLN A 51 -37.75 -39.88 35.57
CA GLN A 51 -38.61 -40.81 34.80
C GLN A 51 -39.17 -40.16 33.52
N ALA A 52 -38.96 -40.82 32.38
CA ALA A 52 -39.81 -40.71 31.20
C ALA A 52 -41.16 -41.42 31.47
N PRO A 53 -42.22 -41.15 30.69
CA PRO A 53 -42.52 -42.16 29.68
C PRO A 53 -43.11 -41.68 28.34
N ALA A 54 -42.95 -42.60 27.41
CA ALA A 54 -43.51 -42.84 26.08
C ALA A 54 -44.96 -42.41 25.75
N THR A 55 -45.11 -42.05 24.47
CA THR A 55 -46.17 -42.42 23.49
C THR A 55 -47.66 -42.33 23.85
N ARG A 56 -48.41 -41.57 23.02
CA ARG A 56 -49.71 -42.02 22.49
C ARG A 56 -50.05 -41.38 21.15
N ALA A 57 -50.33 -42.23 20.17
CA ALA A 57 -50.87 -41.90 18.85
C ALA A 57 -52.41 -41.96 18.85
N ARG A 58 -53.05 -41.15 18.01
CA ARG A 58 -54.23 -41.44 17.15
C ARG A 58 -54.64 -40.15 16.42
N ALA A 59 -54.56 -40.11 15.09
CA ALA A 59 -55.66 -40.38 14.12
C ALA A 59 -56.75 -39.28 14.16
N GLY A 60 -57.21 -38.67 13.08
CA GLY A 60 -57.02 -38.81 11.64
C GLY A 60 -58.02 -37.87 10.91
N SER A 61 -58.20 -38.10 9.61
CA SER A 61 -59.08 -37.43 8.62
C SER A 61 -58.42 -36.27 7.85
N THR A 62 -57.91 -36.49 6.63
CA THR A 62 -58.58 -36.65 5.31
C THR A 62 -59.27 -35.39 4.80
N THR A 63 -58.66 -34.78 3.77
CA THR A 63 -59.35 -34.50 2.51
C THR A 63 -58.32 -34.30 1.39
N ARG A 64 -58.66 -34.82 0.21
CA ARG A 64 -57.85 -34.99 -0.99
C ARG A 64 -58.62 -34.35 -2.14
N ALA A 65 -58.01 -33.42 -2.89
CA ALA A 65 -58.28 -33.09 -4.30
C ALA A 65 -57.26 -32.00 -4.71
N LYS A 66 -56.27 -32.24 -5.57
CA LYS A 66 -56.31 -32.19 -7.04
C LYS A 66 -57.05 -30.96 -7.59
N THR A 67 -56.30 -30.01 -8.16
CA THR A 67 -56.26 -29.75 -9.61
C THR A 67 -55.13 -28.77 -9.94
N ALA A 68 -54.53 -29.00 -11.11
CA ALA A 68 -53.58 -28.12 -11.77
C ALA A 68 -54.29 -26.85 -12.27
N ASP A 69 -53.59 -25.71 -12.27
CA ASP A 69 -53.62 -24.81 -13.41
C ASP A 69 -52.41 -23.87 -13.41
N ALA A 70 -51.91 -23.58 -14.61
CA ALA A 70 -50.80 -22.67 -14.88
C ALA A 70 -51.23 -21.21 -14.72
N PRO A 71 -50.34 -20.27 -14.34
CA PRO A 71 -50.61 -18.85 -14.51
C PRO A 71 -50.05 -18.31 -15.84
N PRO A 72 -50.81 -17.44 -16.54
CA PRO A 72 -50.49 -16.92 -17.85
C PRO A 72 -49.54 -15.71 -17.81
N ALA A 73 -48.92 -15.45 -18.95
CA ALA A 73 -48.18 -14.23 -19.26
C ALA A 73 -49.11 -13.02 -19.48
N THR A 74 -48.47 -11.84 -19.52
CA THR A 74 -48.94 -10.48 -19.92
C THR A 74 -49.57 -9.68 -18.76
N THR A 75 -49.28 -8.40 -18.50
CA THR A 75 -48.73 -7.27 -19.28
C THR A 75 -48.07 -6.25 -18.32
N THR A 76 -46.86 -5.79 -18.63
CA THR A 76 -46.17 -4.69 -17.92
C THR A 76 -46.57 -3.33 -18.51
N PRO A 77 -46.90 -2.29 -17.71
CA PRO A 77 -47.10 -0.94 -18.21
C PRO A 77 -45.76 -0.24 -18.55
N ALA A 78 -45.80 0.57 -19.60
CA ALA A 78 -44.68 1.26 -20.23
C ALA A 78 -43.96 2.28 -19.32
N ALA A 79 -42.63 2.29 -19.42
CA ALA A 79 -41.75 3.36 -18.94
C ALA A 79 -41.77 4.56 -19.91
N PRO A 80 -41.62 5.81 -19.42
CA PRO A 80 -41.60 6.98 -20.30
C PRO A 80 -40.29 7.07 -21.09
N ALA A 81 -40.42 7.53 -22.33
CA ALA A 81 -39.36 7.65 -23.33
C ALA A 81 -38.27 8.65 -22.92
N VAL A 82 -37.01 8.23 -23.00
CA VAL A 82 -35.83 9.10 -22.90
C VAL A 82 -35.44 9.55 -24.31
N SER A 83 -35.51 10.85 -24.53
CA SER A 83 -35.11 11.52 -25.78
C SER A 83 -33.59 11.47 -25.98
N LEU A 84 -33.17 11.04 -27.18
CA LEU A 84 -31.80 11.01 -27.68
C LEU A 84 -31.26 12.42 -27.91
N VAL A 85 -30.12 12.76 -27.29
CA VAL A 85 -29.26 13.88 -27.72
C VAL A 85 -27.89 13.31 -28.12
N LYS A 86 -27.46 13.61 -29.34
CA LYS A 86 -26.16 13.25 -29.95
C LYS A 86 -25.04 14.22 -29.52
N PRO A 87 -23.75 13.87 -29.73
CA PRO A 87 -22.66 14.15 -28.80
C PRO A 87 -21.97 15.49 -29.03
N ALA A 88 -21.53 16.13 -27.94
CA ALA A 88 -20.59 17.25 -27.96
C ALA A 88 -19.24 16.83 -27.36
N ALA A 89 -18.19 17.50 -27.84
CA ALA A 89 -16.77 17.21 -27.71
C ALA A 89 -16.24 16.93 -26.29
N GLY A 90 -15.08 16.25 -26.26
CA GLY A 90 -14.44 15.70 -25.07
C GLY A 90 -14.16 16.68 -23.93
N PRO A 91 -13.83 16.17 -22.73
CA PRO A 91 -13.72 17.01 -21.55
C PRO A 91 -12.45 17.85 -21.61
N THR A 92 -12.58 19.08 -22.09
CA THR A 92 -11.69 20.17 -21.72
C THR A 92 -11.70 20.31 -20.20
N ARG A 93 -10.52 20.24 -19.58
CA ARG A 93 -10.27 20.51 -18.16
C ARG A 93 -10.89 21.85 -17.77
N ARG A 94 -12.13 21.82 -17.25
CA ARG A 94 -12.79 22.98 -16.66
C ARG A 94 -12.29 23.08 -15.22
N THR A 95 -11.29 23.92 -14.99
CA THR A 95 -11.12 24.56 -13.68
C THR A 95 -12.42 25.28 -13.37
N ARG A 96 -13.23 24.76 -12.46
CA ARG A 96 -14.35 25.50 -11.89
C ARG A 96 -13.72 26.65 -11.10
N LYS A 97 -13.57 27.82 -11.71
CA LYS A 97 -13.40 29.05 -10.93
C LYS A 97 -14.64 29.17 -10.06
N SER A 98 -14.50 29.04 -8.75
CA SER A 98 -15.59 29.36 -7.84
C SER A 98 -15.83 30.87 -7.99
N ALA A 99 -17.03 31.27 -8.41
CA ALA A 99 -17.39 32.68 -8.57
C ALA A 99 -17.75 33.33 -7.22
N GLY A 100 -17.11 32.88 -6.14
CA GLY A 100 -17.35 33.33 -4.77
C GLY A 100 -16.22 34.22 -4.24
N PRO A 101 -16.46 34.97 -3.14
CA PRO A 101 -15.40 35.73 -2.48
C PRO A 101 -14.30 34.80 -1.98
N SER A 102 -13.03 35.22 -2.11
CA SER A 102 -11.89 34.43 -1.63
C SER A 102 -11.98 34.22 -0.11
N LYS A 103 -11.97 32.96 0.34
CA LYS A 103 -11.94 32.60 1.76
C LYS A 103 -10.55 32.84 2.35
N LEU A 104 -10.49 32.96 3.68
CA LEU A 104 -9.24 33.00 4.44
C LEU A 104 -9.13 31.72 5.28
N PHE A 105 -8.19 30.85 4.93
CA PHE A 105 -7.94 29.62 5.66
C PHE A 105 -6.87 29.81 6.71
N VAL A 106 -7.21 29.57 7.98
CA VAL A 106 -6.25 29.54 9.08
C VAL A 106 -5.77 28.12 9.24
N LEU A 107 -4.47 27.87 9.04
CA LEU A 107 -3.93 26.51 9.09
C LEU A 107 -3.45 26.16 10.49
N ASP A 108 -3.73 24.93 10.89
CA ASP A 108 -3.11 24.28 12.03
C ASP A 108 -1.67 23.81 11.70
N THR A 109 -0.78 23.79 12.68
CA THR A 109 0.57 23.22 12.55
C THR A 109 0.52 21.76 12.10
N ASN A 110 -0.44 20.98 12.59
CA ASN A 110 -0.58 19.57 12.20
C ASN A 110 -0.78 19.40 10.69
N VAL A 111 -1.47 20.33 10.03
CA VAL A 111 -1.65 20.30 8.58
C VAL A 111 -0.30 20.46 7.88
N LEU A 112 0.49 21.45 8.30
CA LEU A 112 1.83 21.74 7.76
C LEU A 112 2.83 20.61 8.05
N MET A 113 2.75 20.00 9.23
CA MET A 113 3.63 18.91 9.67
C MET A 113 3.34 17.59 8.94
N HIS A 114 2.09 17.33 8.59
CA HIS A 114 1.72 16.13 7.84
C HIS A 114 1.86 16.29 6.32
N ASP A 115 1.72 17.50 5.79
CA ASP A 115 1.84 17.78 4.37
C ASP A 115 2.62 19.07 4.11
N PRO A 116 3.89 18.98 3.67
CA PRO A 116 4.72 20.15 3.42
C PRO A 116 4.29 20.97 2.18
N SER A 117 3.36 20.45 1.36
CA SER A 117 2.81 21.14 0.19
C SER A 117 1.47 21.82 0.45
N SER A 118 0.93 21.70 1.66
CA SER A 118 -0.38 22.25 2.05
C SER A 118 -0.54 23.75 1.78
N LEU A 119 0.53 24.54 1.90
CA LEU A 119 0.53 25.97 1.56
C LEU A 119 0.10 26.28 0.11
N PHE A 120 0.12 25.32 -0.81
CA PHE A 120 -0.19 25.56 -2.22
C PHE A 120 -1.49 24.90 -2.69
N ARG A 121 -2.31 24.41 -1.75
CA ARG A 121 -3.47 23.54 -2.04
C ARG A 121 -4.83 24.21 -1.84
N PHE A 122 -4.83 25.52 -1.68
CA PHE A 122 -6.04 26.31 -1.43
C PHE A 122 -6.48 27.13 -2.65
N GLU A 123 -5.98 26.80 -3.85
CA GLU A 123 -6.38 27.40 -5.14
C GLU A 123 -6.35 28.94 -5.13
N GLU A 124 -7.51 29.60 -5.33
CA GLU A 124 -7.68 31.06 -5.25
C GLU A 124 -7.78 31.64 -3.83
N HIS A 125 -7.77 30.80 -2.79
CA HIS A 125 -8.01 31.22 -1.41
C HIS A 125 -6.72 31.61 -0.69
N ASP A 126 -6.85 32.57 0.24
CA ASP A 126 -5.70 33.02 1.03
C ASP A 126 -5.51 32.16 2.26
N ILE A 127 -4.26 32.12 2.72
CA ILE A 127 -3.80 31.33 3.85
C ILE A 127 -3.31 32.27 4.95
N TYR A 128 -3.64 31.98 6.19
CA TYR A 128 -3.16 32.69 7.37
C TYR A 128 -2.44 31.73 8.32
N LEU A 129 -1.22 32.09 8.73
CA LEU A 129 -0.43 31.34 9.70
C LEU A 129 -0.35 32.09 11.04
N PRO A 130 -0.98 31.55 12.11
CA PRO A 130 -0.79 32.05 13.48
C PRO A 130 0.68 31.95 13.92
N MET A 131 1.14 32.86 14.79
CA MET A 131 2.51 32.80 15.33
C MET A 131 2.80 31.48 16.03
N MET A 132 1.81 30.94 16.76
CA MET A 132 1.94 29.66 17.44
C MET A 132 2.27 28.51 16.49
N THR A 133 1.77 28.56 15.25
CA THR A 133 2.09 27.52 14.25
C THR A 133 3.53 27.57 13.78
N LEU A 134 4.13 28.77 13.75
CA LEU A 134 5.55 28.92 13.45
C LEU A 134 6.43 28.43 14.61
N GLU A 135 6.04 28.72 15.85
CA GLU A 135 6.73 28.23 17.05
C GLU A 135 6.69 26.71 17.12
N GLU A 136 5.53 26.10 16.89
CA GLU A 136 5.40 24.65 16.85
C GLU A 136 6.18 24.02 15.71
N LEU A 137 6.17 24.62 14.50
CA LEU A 137 7.00 24.17 13.39
C LEU A 137 8.48 24.18 13.77
N ASP A 138 8.97 25.22 14.46
CA ASP A 138 10.36 25.32 14.89
C ASP A 138 10.74 24.24 15.91
N ASN A 139 9.88 24.04 16.91
CA ASN A 139 10.05 23.01 17.93
C ASN A 139 10.13 21.60 17.32
N HIS A 140 9.38 21.35 16.25
CA HIS A 140 9.34 20.05 15.58
C HIS A 140 10.46 19.84 14.55
N LYS A 141 11.37 20.79 14.30
CA LYS A 141 12.52 20.59 13.37
C LYS A 141 13.56 19.59 13.87
N LYS A 142 13.57 19.29 15.17
CA LYS A 142 14.60 18.46 15.82
C LYS A 142 14.29 16.97 15.62
N GLY A 143 15.33 16.21 15.26
CA GLY A 143 15.24 14.75 15.12
C GLY A 143 15.13 14.26 13.67
N MET A 144 14.91 12.96 13.53
CA MET A 144 14.98 12.24 12.24
C MET A 144 13.62 11.75 11.74
N SER A 145 12.52 12.13 12.40
CA SER A 145 11.15 11.73 12.05
C SER A 145 10.68 12.39 10.75
N GLU A 146 9.64 11.81 10.14
CA GLU A 146 9.00 12.42 8.95
C GLU A 146 8.38 13.78 9.28
N VAL A 147 7.74 13.91 10.45
CA VAL A 147 7.26 15.18 10.99
C VAL A 147 8.38 16.23 11.03
N ALA A 148 9.57 15.86 11.55
CA ALA A 148 10.71 16.77 11.60
C ALA A 148 11.30 17.10 10.21
N ARG A 149 11.22 16.17 9.26
CA ARG A 149 11.59 16.45 7.86
C ARG A 149 10.62 17.42 7.21
N ASN A 150 9.32 17.21 7.39
CA ASN A 150 8.25 18.02 6.83
C ASN A 150 8.29 19.44 7.42
N ALA A 151 8.42 19.57 8.74
CA ALA A 151 8.60 20.86 9.41
C ALA A 151 9.80 21.64 8.83
N ARG A 152 10.95 20.98 8.62
CA ARG A 152 12.12 21.59 7.95
C ARG A 152 11.84 22.00 6.50
N MET A 153 11.03 21.23 5.77
CA MET A 153 10.66 21.55 4.39
C MET A 153 9.74 22.76 4.33
N VAL A 154 8.68 22.78 5.15
CA VAL A 154 7.78 23.93 5.29
C VAL A 154 8.57 25.19 5.67
N SER A 155 9.46 25.12 6.66
CA SER A 155 10.25 26.29 7.04
C SER A 155 11.17 26.81 5.94
N ARG A 156 11.76 25.93 5.11
CA ARG A 156 12.53 26.37 3.93
C ARG A 156 11.62 27.05 2.90
N THR A 157 10.42 26.51 2.67
CA THR A 157 9.44 27.11 1.77
C THR A 157 9.01 28.49 2.26
N LEU A 158 8.73 28.65 3.55
CA LEU A 158 8.39 29.93 4.16
C LEU A 158 9.54 30.94 4.02
N ASP A 159 10.78 30.52 4.28
CA ASP A 159 11.98 31.35 4.10
C ASP A 159 12.14 31.83 2.65
N GLN A 160 11.91 30.95 1.67
CA GLN A 160 11.94 31.30 0.24
C GLN A 160 10.80 32.25 -0.16
N LEU A 161 9.60 32.11 0.41
CA LEU A 161 8.48 33.03 0.15
C LEU A 161 8.79 34.43 0.69
N VAL A 162 9.34 34.50 1.90
CA VAL A 162 9.74 35.76 2.57
C VAL A 162 10.95 36.40 1.87
N GLY A 163 11.89 35.60 1.36
CA GLY A 163 13.10 36.07 0.66
C GLY A 163 12.80 37.00 -0.51
N GLY A 164 13.32 38.22 -0.48
CA GLY A 164 13.12 39.23 -1.53
C GLY A 164 11.82 40.03 -1.43
N THR A 165 11.31 40.25 -0.21
CA THR A 165 10.17 41.13 0.08
C THR A 165 10.64 42.27 0.98
N ASP A 166 10.37 43.53 0.62
CA ASP A 166 10.92 44.73 1.28
C ASP A 166 10.26 45.08 2.63
N GLY A 167 9.89 44.06 3.42
CA GLY A 167 9.49 44.22 4.82
C GLY A 167 7.99 44.40 5.10
N VAL A 168 7.11 44.42 4.09
CA VAL A 168 5.65 44.56 4.30
C VAL A 168 4.96 43.19 4.33
N LEU A 169 5.10 42.48 5.46
CA LEU A 169 4.42 41.18 5.69
C LEU A 169 2.89 41.30 5.80
N ASP A 170 2.37 42.50 6.08
CA ASP A 170 0.94 42.77 6.28
C ASP A 170 0.12 42.68 4.98
N GLU A 171 0.72 42.87 3.81
CA GLU A 171 0.02 42.86 2.51
C GLU A 171 -0.18 41.44 1.91
N GLY A 172 0.40 40.43 2.57
CA GLY A 172 0.37 39.03 2.18
C GLY A 172 1.35 38.69 1.04
N LEU A 173 1.99 37.53 1.13
CA LEU A 173 2.97 37.04 0.16
C LEU A 173 2.28 36.20 -0.93
N PRO A 174 2.47 36.47 -2.23
CA PRO A 174 1.89 35.64 -3.29
C PRO A 174 2.42 34.20 -3.25
N LEU A 175 1.53 33.21 -3.13
CA LEU A 175 1.91 31.78 -3.08
C LEU A 175 2.50 31.28 -4.41
N ALA A 176 2.08 31.86 -5.53
CA ALA A 176 2.58 31.55 -6.87
C ALA A 176 4.06 31.91 -7.10
N LYS A 177 4.70 32.67 -6.19
CA LYS A 177 6.10 33.15 -6.32
C LYS A 177 7.12 32.01 -6.51
N LEU A 178 6.83 30.82 -5.99
CA LEU A 178 7.70 29.64 -6.10
C LEU A 178 7.38 28.73 -7.31
N GLY A 179 6.62 29.23 -8.29
CA GLY A 179 6.31 28.50 -9.53
C GLY A 179 5.03 27.66 -9.49
N ASN A 180 4.31 27.66 -8.36
CA ASN A 180 3.02 26.97 -8.19
C ASN A 180 1.88 27.82 -8.79
N ARG A 181 1.67 27.71 -10.10
CA ARG A 181 0.69 28.54 -10.84
C ARG A 181 -0.77 28.30 -10.43
N ASP A 182 -1.05 27.14 -9.85
CA ASP A 182 -2.40 26.77 -9.39
C ASP A 182 -2.75 27.42 -8.04
N ALA A 183 -1.75 27.91 -7.28
CA ALA A 183 -1.94 28.60 -6.00
C ALA A 183 -2.00 30.12 -6.21
N ALA A 184 -3.18 30.62 -6.60
CA ALA A 184 -3.41 32.03 -6.93
C ALA A 184 -3.60 32.95 -5.69
N GLY A 185 -3.79 32.38 -4.50
CA GLY A 185 -3.93 33.12 -3.25
C GLY A 185 -2.63 33.69 -2.66
N LYS A 186 -2.76 34.34 -1.50
CA LYS A 186 -1.68 34.93 -0.71
C LYS A 186 -1.52 34.24 0.66
N LEU A 187 -0.30 34.27 1.17
CA LEU A 187 0.07 33.85 2.51
C LEU A 187 0.22 35.06 3.45
N PHE A 188 -0.53 35.05 4.53
CA PHE A 188 -0.48 36.04 5.61
C PHE A 188 0.12 35.42 6.87
N PHE A 189 0.85 36.23 7.64
CA PHE A 189 1.33 35.87 8.96
C PHE A 189 0.66 36.72 10.02
N GLN A 190 0.56 36.18 11.23
CA GLN A 190 0.17 36.99 12.38
C GLN A 190 1.28 37.98 12.75
N THR A 191 1.08 39.26 12.43
CA THR A 191 2.02 40.34 12.72
C THR A 191 1.64 41.14 13.98
N ARG A 192 0.37 41.07 14.41
CA ARG A 192 -0.13 41.79 15.59
C ARG A 192 -0.37 40.82 16.75
N LEU A 193 0.25 41.14 17.89
CA LEU A 193 -0.03 40.52 19.18
C LEU A 193 -1.24 41.24 19.80
N ASN A 194 -2.44 41.01 19.25
CA ASN A 194 -3.65 41.51 19.88
C ASN A 194 -3.92 40.73 21.18
N ASP A 195 -4.57 41.39 22.15
CA ASP A 195 -5.09 40.75 23.37
C ASP A 195 -6.27 39.85 22.98
N ILE A 196 -5.95 38.65 22.51
CA ILE A 196 -6.92 37.67 22.04
C ILE A 196 -7.70 37.18 23.25
N LYS A 197 -8.92 37.69 23.43
CA LYS A 197 -9.86 37.15 24.41
C LYS A 197 -10.28 35.76 23.97
N LEU A 198 -9.76 34.75 24.66
CA LEU A 198 -10.23 33.37 24.54
C LEU A 198 -11.73 33.33 24.87
N PRO A 199 -12.55 32.62 24.07
CA PRO A 199 -13.96 32.41 24.40
C PRO A 199 -14.14 31.80 25.79
N GLU A 200 -15.23 32.18 26.49
CA GLU A 200 -15.52 31.69 27.84
C GLU A 200 -15.55 30.15 27.87
N GLY A 201 -14.76 29.55 28.78
CA GLY A 201 -14.72 28.09 29.02
C GLY A 201 -13.47 27.35 28.51
N LEU A 202 -12.53 28.02 27.81
CA LEU A 202 -11.28 27.39 27.41
C LEU A 202 -10.12 27.63 28.40
N PRO A 203 -9.32 26.61 28.76
CA PRO A 203 -8.14 26.79 29.59
C PRO A 203 -7.08 27.63 28.87
N GLN A 204 -6.52 28.63 29.57
CA GLN A 204 -5.40 29.42 29.08
C GLN A 204 -4.13 28.57 28.96
N GLY A 205 -3.35 28.78 27.89
CA GLY A 205 -1.98 28.23 27.76
C GLY A 205 -1.81 26.99 26.86
N LYS A 206 -2.87 26.43 26.27
CA LYS A 206 -2.72 25.40 25.20
C LYS A 206 -2.63 26.06 23.83
N ALA A 207 -1.67 25.62 23.01
CA ALA A 207 -1.42 26.11 21.65
C ALA A 207 -2.70 26.11 20.78
N ASP A 208 -3.45 25.00 20.79
CA ASP A 208 -4.71 24.87 20.04
C ASP A 208 -5.71 25.99 20.38
N ASN A 209 -5.79 26.36 21.66
CA ASN A 209 -6.76 27.35 22.11
C ASN A 209 -6.36 28.76 21.63
N GLN A 210 -5.07 29.03 21.51
CA GLN A 210 -4.57 30.28 20.93
C GLN A 210 -4.89 30.36 19.44
N ILE A 211 -4.76 29.25 18.70
CA ILE A 211 -5.16 29.18 17.27
C ILE A 211 -6.65 29.51 17.14
N LEU A 212 -7.52 28.92 17.97
CA LEU A 212 -8.96 29.22 17.99
C LEU A 212 -9.24 30.70 18.28
N GLY A 213 -8.48 31.30 19.20
CA GLY A 213 -8.58 32.72 19.50
C GLY A 213 -8.19 33.60 18.31
N VAL A 214 -7.14 33.23 17.55
CA VAL A 214 -6.75 33.93 16.32
C VAL A 214 -7.85 33.84 15.26
N VAL A 215 -8.46 32.66 15.06
CA VAL A 215 -9.59 32.48 14.13
C VAL A 215 -10.76 33.39 14.49
N SER A 216 -11.13 33.45 15.78
CA SER A 216 -12.20 34.32 16.27
C SER A 216 -11.90 35.80 16.04
N ALA A 217 -10.67 36.25 16.34
CA ALA A 217 -10.25 37.64 16.12
C ALA A 217 -10.26 38.01 14.63
N LEU A 218 -9.82 37.11 13.75
CA LEU A 218 -9.86 37.33 12.29
C LEU A 218 -11.29 37.40 11.77
N GLN A 219 -12.21 36.59 12.31
CA GLN A 219 -13.62 36.64 11.93
C GLN A 219 -14.27 37.97 12.30
N GLN A 220 -13.88 38.58 13.43
CA GLN A 220 -14.32 39.92 13.82
C GLN A 220 -13.68 41.02 12.97
N GLN A 221 -12.41 40.86 12.60
CA GLN A 221 -11.68 41.82 11.77
C GLN A 221 -12.17 41.83 10.31
N TYR A 222 -12.58 40.68 9.78
CA TYR A 222 -13.04 40.52 8.40
C TYR A 222 -14.47 39.98 8.34
N PRO A 223 -15.50 40.77 8.74
CA PRO A 223 -16.88 40.30 8.80
C PRO A 223 -17.48 39.94 7.43
N GLU A 224 -16.94 40.50 6.35
CA GLU A 224 -17.37 40.22 4.97
C GLU A 224 -16.63 39.02 4.32
N ARG A 225 -15.66 38.42 5.04
CA ARG A 225 -14.84 37.32 4.53
C ARG A 225 -15.05 36.06 5.36
N GLN A 226 -15.20 34.92 4.70
CA GLN A 226 -15.27 33.65 5.42
C GLN A 226 -13.89 33.26 5.94
N VAL A 227 -13.73 33.22 7.26
CA VAL A 227 -12.54 32.71 7.95
C VAL A 227 -12.81 31.27 8.37
N VAL A 228 -11.97 30.34 7.94
CA VAL A 228 -12.15 28.90 8.17
C VAL A 228 -10.88 28.31 8.77
N LEU A 229 -11.02 27.60 9.89
CA LEU A 229 -9.95 26.80 10.47
C LEU A 229 -9.79 25.48 9.71
N VAL A 230 -8.56 25.15 9.33
CA VAL A 230 -8.25 23.89 8.66
C VAL A 230 -7.33 23.07 9.55
N SER A 231 -7.79 21.89 9.95
CA SER A 231 -7.04 21.00 10.83
C SER A 231 -7.33 19.52 10.56
N LYS A 232 -6.33 18.69 10.78
CA LYS A 232 -6.47 17.23 10.83
C LYS A 232 -6.96 16.71 12.19
N ASP A 233 -6.81 17.47 13.26
CA ASP A 233 -7.24 17.05 14.60
C ASP A 233 -8.76 17.23 14.76
N ILE A 234 -9.45 16.11 15.01
CA ILE A 234 -10.89 16.10 15.28
C ILE A 234 -11.23 16.92 16.53
N ASN A 235 -10.39 16.90 17.56
CA ASN A 235 -10.64 17.64 18.80
C ASN A 235 -10.59 19.14 18.58
N MET A 236 -9.64 19.63 17.76
CA MET A 236 -9.59 21.05 17.45
C MET A 236 -10.80 21.48 16.61
N ARG A 237 -11.23 20.67 15.65
CA ARG A 237 -12.45 20.95 14.87
C ARG A 237 -13.72 20.92 15.71
N ILE A 238 -13.84 19.99 16.66
CA ILE A 238 -14.96 19.94 17.61
C ILE A 238 -14.99 21.21 18.47
N LYS A 239 -13.84 21.63 19.02
CA LYS A 239 -13.74 22.88 19.80
C LYS A 239 -14.13 24.10 18.95
N ALA A 240 -13.63 24.20 17.72
CA ALA A 240 -13.98 25.30 16.82
C ALA A 240 -15.49 25.38 16.57
N ARG A 241 -16.13 24.24 16.25
CA ARG A 241 -17.58 24.17 16.03
C ARG A 241 -18.37 24.51 17.29
N ALA A 242 -17.93 24.07 18.47
CA ALA A 242 -18.55 24.42 19.74
C ALA A 242 -18.50 25.94 20.03
N LEU A 243 -17.51 26.63 19.47
CA LEU A 243 -17.33 28.09 19.58
C LEU A 243 -17.97 28.87 18.42
N GLY A 244 -18.70 28.19 17.52
CA GLY A 244 -19.30 28.82 16.34
C GLY A 244 -18.31 29.21 15.24
N LEU A 245 -17.05 28.73 15.32
CA LEU A 245 -16.02 29.01 14.33
C LEU A 245 -16.11 27.98 13.18
N PRO A 246 -16.13 28.40 11.90
CA PRO A 246 -16.09 27.48 10.77
C PRO A 246 -14.79 26.66 10.79
N ALA A 247 -14.93 25.33 10.71
CA ALA A 247 -13.78 24.43 10.71
C ALA A 247 -13.97 23.26 9.72
N GLU A 248 -12.97 23.05 8.89
CA GLU A 248 -12.91 22.05 7.83
C GLU A 248 -11.78 21.04 8.13
N ASP A 249 -11.98 19.79 7.72
CA ASP A 249 -10.89 18.81 7.73
C ASP A 249 -9.88 19.17 6.65
N TYR A 250 -8.60 18.89 6.89
CA TYR A 250 -7.63 18.91 5.80
C TYR A 250 -7.66 17.58 5.06
N PHE A 251 -8.50 17.50 4.03
CA PHE A 251 -8.43 16.42 3.06
C PHE A 251 -7.30 16.69 2.09
N ASN A 252 -6.37 15.75 2.03
CA ASN A 252 -5.34 15.75 1.00
C ASN A 252 -5.83 14.86 -0.13
N ASP A 253 -6.60 15.45 -1.05
CA ASP A 253 -7.12 14.77 -2.25
C ASP A 253 -5.99 14.33 -3.23
N GLN A 254 -4.72 14.44 -2.82
CA GLN A 254 -3.55 13.99 -3.59
C GLN A 254 -2.70 12.92 -2.90
N VAL A 255 -3.13 12.35 -1.76
CA VAL A 255 -2.51 11.13 -1.22
C VAL A 255 -3.46 9.97 -1.45
N LEU A 256 -3.61 9.64 -2.74
CA LEU A 256 -4.26 8.44 -3.25
C LEU A 256 -5.73 8.30 -2.78
N GLU A 257 -6.60 9.20 -3.25
CA GLU A 257 -8.04 8.88 -3.45
C GLU A 257 -8.23 7.76 -4.50
N ASP A 258 -7.14 7.40 -5.16
CA ASP A 258 -6.98 6.41 -6.22
C ASP A 258 -6.92 4.97 -5.70
N LYS A 259 -7.76 4.57 -4.75
CA LYS A 259 -7.92 3.12 -4.48
C LYS A 259 -8.33 2.36 -5.76
N ASP A 260 -9.01 3.06 -6.67
CA ASP A 260 -9.43 2.59 -8.00
C ASP A 260 -8.48 2.98 -9.15
N LEU A 261 -7.39 3.70 -8.89
CA LEU A 261 -6.52 4.31 -9.91
C LEU A 261 -5.04 3.93 -9.78
N LEU A 262 -4.70 3.04 -8.82
CA LEU A 262 -3.40 2.38 -8.83
C LEU A 262 -3.19 1.66 -10.17
N TYR A 263 -2.08 1.96 -10.82
CA TYR A 263 -1.65 1.28 -12.04
C TYR A 263 -1.69 -0.23 -11.81
N SER A 264 -2.58 -0.94 -12.51
CA SER A 264 -2.80 -2.38 -12.31
C SER A 264 -1.82 -3.27 -13.07
N GLY A 265 -1.03 -2.69 -13.97
CA GLY A 265 -0.19 -3.43 -14.90
C GLY A 265 -0.94 -4.05 -16.09
N VAL A 266 -2.26 -3.90 -16.13
CA VAL A 266 -3.15 -4.55 -17.11
C VAL A 266 -4.09 -3.53 -17.72
N MET A 267 -4.26 -3.56 -19.04
CA MET A 267 -5.23 -2.74 -19.76
C MET A 267 -6.14 -3.60 -20.64
N GLN A 268 -7.45 -3.43 -20.47
CA GLN A 268 -8.42 -3.97 -21.42
C GLN A 268 -8.46 -3.11 -22.67
N LEU A 269 -8.27 -3.72 -23.83
CA LEU A 269 -8.42 -3.08 -25.13
C LEU A 269 -9.91 -3.00 -25.50
N PRO A 270 -10.35 -1.93 -26.18
CA PRO A 270 -11.73 -1.82 -26.63
C PRO A 270 -12.02 -2.82 -27.77
N ASN A 271 -13.29 -3.22 -27.92
CA ASN A 271 -13.71 -4.15 -28.98
C ASN A 271 -13.37 -3.66 -30.40
N ASP A 272 -13.29 -2.35 -30.60
CA ASP A 272 -12.91 -1.74 -31.89
C ASP A 272 -11.40 -1.53 -32.07
N PHE A 273 -10.57 -2.14 -31.22
CA PHE A 273 -9.11 -1.99 -31.21
C PHE A 273 -8.51 -2.23 -32.60
N TRP A 274 -8.78 -3.38 -33.21
CA TRP A 274 -8.25 -3.74 -34.52
C TRP A 274 -8.78 -2.86 -35.65
N ALA A 275 -10.00 -2.32 -35.54
CA ALA A 275 -10.52 -1.38 -36.54
C ALA A 275 -9.73 -0.05 -36.54
N LYS A 276 -9.31 0.41 -35.36
CA LYS A 276 -8.56 1.67 -35.18
C LYS A 276 -7.04 1.53 -35.34
N HIS A 277 -6.50 0.34 -35.09
CA HIS A 277 -5.05 0.09 -35.04
C HIS A 277 -4.57 -0.89 -36.12
N GLY A 278 -5.47 -1.54 -36.86
CA GLY A 278 -5.17 -2.59 -37.84
C GLY A 278 -4.56 -2.12 -39.16
N LYS A 279 -4.70 -0.82 -39.49
CA LYS A 279 -4.11 -0.26 -40.72
C LYS A 279 -2.58 -0.21 -40.59
N GLY A 280 -1.89 -0.98 -41.42
CA GLY A 280 -0.42 -1.01 -41.44
C GLY A 280 0.20 -1.77 -40.26
N VAL A 281 -0.54 -2.72 -39.66
CA VAL A 281 0.05 -3.63 -38.67
C VAL A 281 0.99 -4.60 -39.36
N GLU A 282 2.20 -4.70 -38.84
CA GLU A 282 3.12 -5.76 -39.19
C GLU A 282 3.00 -6.86 -38.14
N SER A 283 2.88 -8.11 -38.59
CA SER A 283 2.86 -9.27 -37.70
C SER A 283 3.85 -10.32 -38.16
N TRP A 284 4.62 -10.87 -37.23
CA TRP A 284 5.54 -11.97 -37.52
C TRP A 284 5.63 -12.90 -36.31
N GLN A 285 6.03 -14.14 -36.56
CA GLN A 285 6.30 -15.12 -35.51
C GLN A 285 7.80 -15.12 -35.21
N ASP A 286 8.19 -15.13 -33.94
CA ASP A 286 9.57 -15.40 -33.57
C ASP A 286 9.86 -16.91 -33.76
N PRO A 287 10.82 -17.28 -34.61
CA PRO A 287 11.14 -18.67 -34.88
C PRO A 287 11.63 -19.45 -33.65
N LYS A 288 12.16 -18.76 -32.62
CA LYS A 288 12.71 -19.40 -31.43
C LYS A 288 11.65 -19.66 -30.37
N SER A 289 10.88 -18.63 -30.00
CA SER A 289 9.85 -18.74 -28.96
C SER A 289 8.48 -19.20 -29.47
N GLY A 290 8.24 -19.10 -30.78
CA GLY A 290 6.92 -19.29 -31.37
C GLY A 290 5.92 -18.17 -31.06
N ALA A 291 6.35 -17.12 -30.33
CA ALA A 291 5.50 -15.99 -29.99
C ALA A 291 5.20 -15.13 -31.21
N MET A 292 3.98 -14.62 -31.29
CA MET A 292 3.56 -13.67 -32.31
C MET A 292 3.86 -12.24 -31.84
N PHE A 293 4.44 -11.45 -32.73
CA PHE A 293 4.68 -10.04 -32.53
C PHE A 293 3.77 -9.22 -33.44
N TYR A 294 3.27 -8.10 -32.91
CA TYR A 294 2.47 -7.12 -33.65
C TYR A 294 3.08 -5.74 -33.47
N ARG A 295 3.52 -5.13 -34.57
CA ARG A 295 3.90 -3.72 -34.59
C ARG A 295 2.72 -2.92 -35.12
N LEU A 296 2.20 -2.01 -34.29
CA LEU A 296 1.00 -1.25 -34.61
C LEU A 296 1.17 0.23 -34.29
N THR A 297 0.44 1.07 -35.00
CA THR A 297 0.38 2.51 -34.79
C THR A 297 -1.08 2.90 -34.57
N GLY A 298 -1.36 3.76 -33.59
CA GLY A 298 -2.72 4.26 -33.41
C GLY A 298 -2.95 5.09 -32.15
N PRO A 299 -4.20 5.54 -31.93
CA PRO A 299 -4.52 6.53 -30.91
C PRO A 299 -4.33 6.05 -29.48
N LEU A 300 -4.35 4.73 -29.21
CA LEU A 300 -4.12 4.18 -27.86
C LEU A 300 -2.64 4.00 -27.52
N VAL A 301 -1.74 3.96 -28.51
CA VAL A 301 -0.30 3.73 -28.27
C VAL A 301 0.30 4.72 -27.25
N PRO A 302 -0.01 6.03 -27.27
CA PRO A 302 0.51 6.96 -26.27
C PRO A 302 0.07 6.68 -24.82
N SER A 303 -0.96 5.85 -24.62
CA SER A 303 -1.44 5.46 -23.29
C SER A 303 -0.81 4.15 -22.76
N PHE A 304 -0.08 3.42 -23.60
CA PHE A 304 0.60 2.20 -23.20
C PHE A 304 1.83 2.50 -22.35
N LEU A 305 2.18 1.52 -21.50
CA LEU A 305 3.45 1.48 -20.79
C LEU A 305 4.21 0.23 -21.18
N VAL A 306 5.55 0.30 -21.21
CA VAL A 306 6.39 -0.88 -21.42
C VAL A 306 6.14 -1.89 -20.30
N ASN A 307 6.10 -3.18 -20.68
CA ASN A 307 5.74 -4.32 -19.86
C ASN A 307 4.29 -4.35 -19.34
N GLN A 308 3.43 -3.42 -19.77
CA GLN A 308 1.99 -3.51 -19.50
C GLN A 308 1.39 -4.68 -20.27
N PHE A 309 0.52 -5.43 -19.62
CA PHE A 309 -0.29 -6.45 -20.28
C PHE A 309 -1.53 -5.81 -20.89
N VAL A 310 -1.82 -6.18 -22.13
CA VAL A 310 -3.03 -5.77 -22.83
C VAL A 310 -3.85 -7.00 -23.19
N TYR A 311 -5.16 -6.91 -23.05
CA TYR A 311 -6.06 -8.00 -23.43
C TYR A 311 -7.29 -7.53 -24.18
N LEU A 312 -7.78 -8.38 -25.06
CA LEU A 312 -9.03 -8.21 -25.79
C LEU A 312 -9.81 -9.52 -25.73
N GLU A 313 -11.03 -9.48 -25.22
CA GLU A 313 -11.95 -10.61 -25.13
C GLU A 313 -13.25 -10.20 -25.85
N PRO A 314 -13.31 -10.35 -27.17
CA PRO A 314 -14.46 -9.90 -27.97
C PRO A 314 -15.74 -10.65 -27.61
N MET A 315 -16.85 -9.91 -27.51
CA MET A 315 -18.19 -10.50 -27.29
C MET A 315 -18.74 -11.20 -28.54
N ASP A 316 -18.15 -10.95 -29.71
CA ASP A 316 -18.56 -11.51 -31.00
C ASP A 316 -18.01 -12.93 -31.27
N GLY A 317 -17.28 -13.50 -30.30
CA GLY A 317 -16.70 -14.84 -30.40
C GLY A 317 -15.41 -14.93 -31.21
N SER A 318 -14.85 -13.80 -31.66
CA SER A 318 -13.52 -13.78 -32.26
C SER A 318 -12.41 -14.13 -31.24
N LEU A 319 -11.24 -14.55 -31.75
CA LEU A 319 -10.16 -15.04 -30.90
C LEU A 319 -9.67 -13.97 -29.91
N PRO A 320 -9.52 -14.29 -28.61
CA PRO A 320 -9.02 -13.35 -27.64
C PRO A 320 -7.53 -13.04 -27.91
N LEU A 321 -7.14 -11.81 -27.59
CA LEU A 321 -5.74 -11.39 -27.60
C LEU A 321 -5.26 -11.24 -26.16
N TYR A 322 -4.14 -11.88 -25.83
CA TYR A 322 -3.37 -11.60 -24.63
C TYR A 322 -1.94 -11.27 -25.06
N ALA A 323 -1.48 -10.07 -24.74
CA ALA A 323 -0.16 -9.61 -25.15
C ALA A 323 0.52 -8.74 -24.09
N GLN A 324 1.83 -8.60 -24.20
CA GLN A 324 2.64 -7.67 -23.43
C GLN A 324 3.19 -6.59 -24.35
N VAL A 325 3.16 -5.34 -23.91
CA VAL A 325 3.84 -4.22 -24.59
C VAL A 325 5.35 -4.36 -24.37
N LYS A 326 6.10 -4.63 -25.43
CA LYS A 326 7.57 -4.79 -25.39
C LYS A 326 8.31 -3.50 -25.61
N GLU A 327 7.84 -2.69 -26.56
CA GLU A 327 8.50 -1.44 -26.94
C GLU A 327 7.48 -0.38 -27.34
N ILE A 328 7.82 0.88 -27.11
CA ILE A 328 7.03 2.04 -27.54
C ILE A 328 7.99 3.04 -28.19
N ASN A 329 7.76 3.35 -29.46
CA ASN A 329 8.53 4.31 -30.25
C ASN A 329 7.59 5.36 -30.85
N GLY A 330 7.43 6.49 -30.15
CA GLY A 330 6.52 7.56 -30.55
C GLY A 330 5.06 7.09 -30.57
N LYS A 331 4.47 6.94 -31.77
CA LYS A 331 3.09 6.48 -31.96
C LYS A 331 2.99 4.99 -32.30
N THR A 332 4.11 4.28 -32.32
CA THR A 332 4.18 2.86 -32.67
C THR A 332 4.51 2.03 -31.43
N ALA A 333 3.77 0.94 -31.22
CA ALA A 333 4.04 -0.03 -30.15
C ALA A 333 4.34 -1.41 -30.74
N LEU A 334 5.19 -2.16 -30.05
CA LEU A 334 5.44 -3.57 -30.30
C LEU A 334 4.75 -4.40 -29.21
N LEU A 335 3.78 -5.22 -29.62
CA LEU A 335 3.12 -6.18 -28.74
C LEU A 335 3.65 -7.58 -29.00
N GLN A 336 3.80 -8.38 -27.95
CA GLN A 336 4.16 -9.80 -28.02
C GLN A 336 3.09 -10.64 -27.36
N THR A 337 2.61 -11.70 -28.03
CA THR A 337 1.67 -12.65 -27.41
C THR A 337 2.32 -13.40 -26.26
N LEU A 338 1.51 -13.72 -25.26
CA LEU A 338 2.01 -14.38 -24.05
C LEU A 338 2.22 -15.88 -24.25
N LYS A 339 3.14 -16.45 -23.46
CA LYS A 339 3.17 -17.90 -23.25
C LYS A 339 1.97 -18.28 -22.39
N ASP A 340 1.26 -19.31 -22.79
CA ASP A 340 0.08 -19.79 -22.06
C ASP A 340 0.46 -20.72 -20.92
N TYR A 341 0.61 -20.16 -19.72
CA TYR A 341 0.86 -20.91 -18.49
C TYR A 341 -0.40 -21.55 -17.90
N THR A 342 -1.57 -21.40 -18.52
CA THR A 342 -2.79 -22.15 -18.12
C THR A 342 -2.78 -23.59 -18.65
N HIS A 343 -1.92 -23.86 -19.64
CA HIS A 343 -1.76 -25.19 -20.20
C HIS A 343 -0.71 -26.02 -19.42
N ASN A 344 -1.06 -27.26 -19.06
CA ASN A 344 -0.20 -28.14 -18.22
C ASN A 344 1.23 -28.33 -18.74
N LYS A 345 1.44 -28.36 -20.06
CA LYS A 345 2.78 -28.48 -20.68
C LYS A 345 3.70 -27.28 -20.40
N ASN A 346 3.11 -26.14 -20.05
CA ASN A 346 3.84 -24.90 -19.79
C ASN A 346 3.95 -24.60 -18.29
N ASN A 347 3.63 -25.56 -17.41
CA ASN A 347 3.73 -25.35 -15.97
C ASN A 347 5.13 -24.83 -15.56
N VAL A 348 5.18 -24.07 -14.47
CA VAL A 348 6.41 -23.56 -13.85
C VAL A 348 6.55 -24.29 -12.53
N TRP A 349 7.54 -25.18 -12.42
CA TRP A 349 7.72 -26.00 -11.22
C TRP A 349 6.40 -26.63 -10.71
N SER A 350 5.68 -27.30 -11.63
CA SER A 350 4.36 -27.91 -11.40
C SER A 350 3.20 -26.97 -11.07
N VAL A 351 3.40 -25.65 -11.17
CA VAL A 351 2.33 -24.66 -11.03
C VAL A 351 1.80 -24.25 -12.39
N VAL A 352 0.48 -24.30 -12.54
CA VAL A 352 -0.27 -23.86 -13.71
C VAL A 352 -1.10 -22.64 -13.32
N ALA A 353 -1.12 -21.61 -14.18
CA ALA A 353 -1.98 -20.46 -13.97
C ALA A 353 -3.45 -20.85 -14.05
N ARG A 354 -4.25 -20.46 -13.06
CA ARG A 354 -5.69 -20.76 -13.03
C ARG A 354 -6.54 -19.71 -13.71
N ASN A 355 -6.01 -18.49 -13.82
CA ASN A 355 -6.69 -17.37 -14.44
C ASN A 355 -5.70 -16.49 -15.21
N ARG A 356 -6.25 -15.54 -15.96
CA ARG A 356 -5.50 -14.60 -16.80
C ARG A 356 -4.46 -13.80 -16.00
N GLU A 357 -4.81 -13.35 -14.80
CA GLU A 357 -3.94 -12.51 -13.97
C GLU A 357 -2.71 -13.31 -13.49
N GLN A 358 -2.90 -14.57 -13.08
CA GLN A 358 -1.79 -15.47 -12.77
C GLN A 358 -0.93 -15.79 -14.01
N ASN A 359 -1.55 -15.94 -15.18
CA ASN A 359 -0.82 -16.12 -16.44
C ASN A 359 0.06 -14.90 -16.76
N PHE A 360 -0.45 -13.69 -16.53
CA PHE A 360 0.32 -12.45 -16.67
C PHE A 360 1.48 -12.39 -15.68
N ALA A 361 1.22 -12.72 -14.41
CA ALA A 361 2.24 -12.77 -13.38
C ALA A 361 3.37 -13.75 -13.72
N LEU A 362 3.05 -14.97 -14.20
CA LEU A 362 4.07 -15.94 -14.61
C LEU A 362 4.87 -15.49 -15.83
N ASN A 363 4.23 -14.89 -16.85
CA ASN A 363 4.97 -14.30 -17.98
C ASN A 363 5.96 -13.23 -17.52
N LEU A 364 5.60 -12.44 -16.50
CA LEU A 364 6.48 -11.41 -15.96
C LEU A 364 7.61 -11.99 -15.09
N LEU A 365 7.29 -12.93 -14.20
CA LEU A 365 8.26 -13.57 -13.30
C LEU A 365 9.30 -14.38 -14.08
N MET A 366 8.88 -15.07 -15.14
CA MET A 366 9.73 -15.92 -15.99
C MET A 366 10.47 -15.14 -17.08
N SER A 367 10.22 -13.84 -17.25
CA SER A 367 10.92 -13.02 -18.24
C SER A 367 12.34 -12.67 -17.74
N PRO A 368 13.41 -13.09 -18.43
CA PRO A 368 14.78 -12.75 -18.02
C PRO A 368 15.10 -11.26 -18.18
N ASP A 369 14.39 -10.55 -19.06
CA ASP A 369 14.62 -9.12 -19.33
C ASP A 369 14.05 -8.18 -18.24
N VAL A 370 13.28 -8.72 -17.30
CA VAL A 370 12.60 -7.95 -16.24
C VAL A 370 13.27 -8.22 -14.90
N ASP A 371 14.04 -7.27 -14.42
CA ASP A 371 14.79 -7.38 -13.17
C ASP A 371 13.91 -7.09 -11.94
N PHE A 372 12.91 -6.22 -12.07
CA PHE A 372 12.08 -5.78 -10.95
C PHE A 372 10.60 -6.08 -11.17
N VAL A 373 10.04 -6.98 -10.37
CA VAL A 373 8.64 -7.40 -10.46
C VAL A 373 7.89 -7.00 -9.20
N THR A 374 6.70 -6.45 -9.37
CA THR A 374 5.79 -6.16 -8.26
C THR A 374 4.46 -6.88 -8.49
N LEU A 375 4.06 -7.73 -7.54
CA LEU A 375 2.76 -8.41 -7.57
C LEU A 375 1.91 -7.90 -6.41
N LEU A 376 0.82 -7.22 -6.75
CA LEU A 376 -0.20 -6.82 -5.80
C LEU A 376 -1.38 -7.77 -5.86
N GLY A 377 -2.12 -7.87 -4.77
CA GLY A 377 -3.38 -8.61 -4.76
C GLY A 377 -3.77 -9.03 -3.35
N GLN A 378 -5.04 -9.39 -3.18
CA GLN A 378 -5.54 -9.88 -1.89
C GLN A 378 -4.88 -11.20 -1.49
N ALA A 379 -5.06 -11.63 -0.22
CA ALA A 379 -4.64 -12.95 0.21
C ALA A 379 -5.28 -14.05 -0.66
N GLY A 380 -4.61 -15.19 -0.86
CA GLY A 380 -5.13 -16.31 -1.66
C GLY A 380 -5.11 -16.13 -3.20
N THR A 381 -4.53 -15.04 -3.71
CA THR A 381 -4.31 -14.83 -5.16
C THR A 381 -3.12 -15.62 -5.73
N GLY A 382 -2.31 -16.25 -4.86
CA GLY A 382 -1.18 -17.09 -5.27
C GLY A 382 0.16 -16.37 -5.44
N LYS A 383 0.28 -15.08 -5.07
CA LYS A 383 1.52 -14.27 -5.20
C LYS A 383 2.79 -15.01 -4.78
N THR A 384 2.82 -15.48 -3.53
CA THR A 384 3.98 -16.16 -2.93
C THR A 384 4.27 -17.49 -3.62
N LEU A 385 3.23 -18.28 -3.91
CA LEU A 385 3.35 -19.55 -4.64
C LEU A 385 3.96 -19.35 -6.03
N LEU A 386 3.44 -18.42 -6.82
CA LEU A 386 3.92 -18.12 -8.18
C LEU A 386 5.37 -17.63 -8.17
N ALA A 387 5.72 -16.76 -7.22
CA ALA A 387 7.07 -16.24 -7.07
C ALA A 387 8.08 -17.34 -6.66
N LEU A 388 7.69 -18.23 -5.73
CA LEU A 388 8.52 -19.36 -5.32
C LEU A 388 8.70 -20.36 -6.45
N ALA A 389 7.63 -20.75 -7.14
CA ALA A 389 7.71 -21.66 -8.29
C ALA A 389 8.64 -21.09 -9.38
N SER A 390 8.48 -19.81 -9.72
CA SER A 390 9.32 -19.13 -10.71
C SER A 390 10.77 -19.00 -10.27
N GLY A 391 11.01 -18.79 -8.98
CA GLY A 391 12.35 -18.74 -8.41
C GLY A 391 13.04 -20.10 -8.42
N LEU A 392 12.32 -21.17 -8.06
CA LEU A 392 12.84 -22.54 -8.07
C LEU A 392 13.18 -23.01 -9.48
N GLU A 393 12.27 -22.80 -10.44
CA GLU A 393 12.50 -23.05 -11.86
C GLU A 393 13.79 -22.35 -12.34
N GLN A 394 13.95 -21.06 -12.02
CA GLN A 394 15.10 -20.28 -12.50
C GLN A 394 16.41 -20.57 -11.74
N VAL A 395 16.36 -21.15 -10.54
CA VAL A 395 17.56 -21.49 -9.73
C VAL A 395 18.01 -22.94 -9.91
N LEU A 396 17.06 -23.87 -9.97
CA LEU A 396 17.31 -25.31 -9.99
C LEU A 396 17.41 -25.85 -11.41
N ASP A 397 16.42 -25.54 -12.26
CA ASP A 397 16.34 -26.10 -13.61
C ASP A 397 17.11 -25.25 -14.61
N GLN A 398 16.82 -23.95 -14.67
CA GLN A 398 17.44 -23.06 -15.65
C GLN A 398 18.82 -22.54 -15.20
N LYS A 399 19.10 -22.61 -13.89
CA LYS A 399 20.37 -22.19 -13.27
C LYS A 399 20.77 -20.75 -13.63
N LEU A 400 19.79 -19.86 -13.82
CA LEU A 400 20.00 -18.44 -14.09
C LEU A 400 20.44 -17.69 -12.82
N TYR A 401 19.89 -18.09 -11.67
CA TYR A 401 20.29 -17.55 -10.37
C TYR A 401 20.89 -18.64 -9.49
N ASN A 402 21.76 -18.23 -8.57
CA ASN A 402 22.46 -19.15 -7.70
C ASN A 402 21.60 -19.61 -6.51
N GLU A 403 20.74 -18.71 -6.02
CA GLU A 403 20.03 -18.87 -4.74
C GLU A 403 18.81 -17.94 -4.68
N ILE A 404 17.79 -18.39 -3.94
CA ILE A 404 16.59 -17.61 -3.61
C ILE A 404 16.80 -16.98 -2.23
N ILE A 405 16.66 -15.65 -2.13
CA ILE A 405 16.65 -14.94 -0.85
C ILE A 405 15.23 -14.50 -0.57
N VAL A 406 14.68 -14.89 0.57
CA VAL A 406 13.34 -14.49 1.00
C VAL A 406 13.48 -13.55 2.21
N THR A 407 12.82 -12.41 2.15
CA THR A 407 12.70 -11.49 3.27
C THR A 407 11.26 -11.06 3.45
N ARG A 408 10.82 -10.89 4.70
CA ARG A 408 9.46 -10.47 5.02
C ARG A 408 9.51 -9.20 5.86
N ALA A 409 8.66 -8.22 5.54
CA ALA A 409 8.48 -7.03 6.36
C ALA A 409 7.62 -7.39 7.59
N THR A 410 8.27 -7.71 8.71
CA THR A 410 7.57 -8.05 9.95
C THR A 410 7.09 -6.78 10.66
N VAL A 411 5.78 -6.67 10.87
CA VAL A 411 5.20 -5.72 11.83
C VAL A 411 4.92 -6.51 13.11
N PRO A 412 5.49 -6.12 14.27
CA PRO A 412 5.19 -6.80 15.51
C PRO A 412 3.70 -6.59 15.84
N VAL A 413 2.97 -7.69 16.03
CA VAL A 413 1.58 -7.68 16.49
C VAL A 413 1.61 -7.85 18.01
N GLY A 414 1.63 -6.74 18.75
CA GLY A 414 1.62 -6.72 20.22
C GLY A 414 2.76 -5.92 20.86
N GLU A 415 2.98 -6.08 22.17
CA GLU A 415 4.21 -5.59 22.82
C GLU A 415 5.39 -6.20 22.09
N ASP A 416 6.33 -5.34 21.68
CA ASP A 416 7.58 -5.70 21.03
C ASP A 416 8.17 -6.87 21.83
N ILE A 417 8.09 -8.09 21.29
CA ILE A 417 8.75 -9.25 21.88
C ILE A 417 10.22 -8.90 21.74
N GLY A 418 10.77 -8.18 22.71
CA GLY A 418 12.10 -7.62 22.64
C GLY A 418 13.05 -8.72 22.18
N PHE A 419 14.09 -8.37 21.40
CA PHE A 419 15.03 -9.29 20.76
C PHE A 419 14.91 -10.75 21.20
N LEU A 420 14.13 -11.56 20.47
CA LEU A 420 14.13 -13.02 20.64
C LEU A 420 15.60 -13.48 20.65
N PRO A 421 16.12 -14.05 21.76
CA PRO A 421 17.47 -14.60 21.77
C PRO A 421 17.49 -15.81 20.85
N GLY A 422 18.48 -15.89 19.95
CA GLY A 422 18.53 -16.93 18.93
C GLY A 422 19.15 -16.47 17.62
N THR A 423 19.32 -17.41 16.70
CA THR A 423 19.82 -17.17 15.35
C THR A 423 18.82 -16.37 14.51
N GLU A 424 19.26 -15.76 13.41
CA GLU A 424 18.35 -15.04 12.49
C GLU A 424 17.20 -15.93 12.00
N GLU A 425 17.47 -17.21 11.78
CA GLU A 425 16.50 -18.19 11.31
C GLU A 425 15.45 -18.53 12.37
N GLU A 426 15.86 -18.76 13.62
CA GLU A 426 14.94 -18.98 14.75
C GLU A 426 13.98 -17.81 14.98
N LYS A 427 14.45 -16.57 14.77
CA LYS A 427 13.60 -15.37 14.89
C LYS A 427 12.60 -15.22 13.75
N MET A 428 12.95 -15.73 12.58
CA MET A 428 12.08 -15.70 11.40
C MET A 428 11.15 -16.91 11.34
N GLN A 429 11.42 -17.97 12.12
CA GLN A 429 10.69 -19.23 12.10
C GLN A 429 9.15 -19.09 12.21
N PRO A 430 8.58 -18.22 13.08
CA PRO A 430 7.12 -18.06 13.14
C PRO A 430 6.50 -17.58 11.82
N TRP A 431 7.29 -16.87 11.00
CA TRP A 431 6.87 -16.32 9.72
C TRP A 431 7.15 -17.25 8.54
N MET A 432 7.92 -18.33 8.76
CA MET A 432 8.30 -19.32 7.75
C MET A 432 7.21 -20.37 7.51
N GLY A 433 6.28 -20.60 8.45
CA GLY A 433 5.23 -21.62 8.30
C GLY A 433 4.44 -21.50 6.99
N ALA A 434 4.01 -20.27 6.64
CA ALA A 434 3.31 -20.02 5.37
C ALA A 434 4.19 -20.25 4.13
N PHE A 435 5.52 -20.11 4.24
CA PHE A 435 6.45 -20.44 3.17
C PHE A 435 6.63 -21.95 3.02
N ASP A 436 6.77 -22.66 4.14
CA ASP A 436 6.87 -24.13 4.17
C ASP A 436 5.60 -24.79 3.60
N ASP A 437 4.42 -24.26 3.92
CA ASP A 437 3.15 -24.73 3.37
C ASP A 437 3.12 -24.61 1.84
N ASN A 438 3.55 -23.47 1.29
CA ASN A 438 3.65 -23.28 -0.17
C ASN A 438 4.67 -24.24 -0.78
N LEU A 439 5.77 -24.51 -0.09
CA LEU A 439 6.79 -25.44 -0.55
C LEU A 439 6.29 -26.89 -0.60
N GLU A 440 5.47 -27.29 0.36
CA GLU A 440 4.81 -28.61 0.37
C GLU A 440 3.88 -28.76 -0.84
N VAL A 441 3.13 -27.71 -1.21
CA VAL A 441 2.27 -27.71 -2.41
C VAL A 441 3.09 -27.96 -3.68
N LEU A 442 4.26 -27.33 -3.78
CA LEU A 442 5.15 -27.51 -4.93
C LEU A 442 5.74 -28.94 -5.01
N GLN A 443 5.93 -29.59 -3.86
CA GLN A 443 6.51 -30.94 -3.75
C GLN A 443 5.50 -32.07 -4.01
N LYS A 444 4.20 -31.84 -3.78
CA LYS A 444 3.12 -32.83 -3.97
C LYS A 444 2.93 -33.32 -5.41
N SER A 445 3.61 -32.70 -6.37
CA SER A 445 3.40 -32.96 -7.80
C SER A 445 4.24 -34.11 -8.37
N ASP A 446 5.22 -34.64 -7.61
CA ASP A 446 6.07 -35.74 -8.06
C ASP A 446 5.78 -37.04 -7.26
N ASP A 447 4.78 -37.80 -7.73
CA ASP A 447 4.44 -39.15 -7.23
C ASP A 447 5.38 -40.25 -7.76
N SER A 448 6.25 -39.89 -8.71
CA SER A 448 7.20 -40.79 -9.38
C SER A 448 8.47 -41.04 -8.54
N ALA A 449 8.85 -40.06 -7.73
CA ALA A 449 9.99 -40.15 -6.83
C ALA A 449 9.53 -40.73 -5.48
N GLY A 450 9.97 -41.95 -5.14
CA GLY A 450 9.70 -42.55 -3.83
C GLY A 450 10.19 -41.67 -2.66
N GLU A 451 9.90 -42.07 -1.41
CA GLU A 451 10.18 -41.27 -0.20
C GLU A 451 11.60 -40.69 -0.14
N TRP A 452 12.60 -41.45 -0.61
CA TRP A 452 13.99 -41.01 -0.67
C TRP A 452 14.25 -39.88 -1.67
N GLY A 453 13.62 -39.92 -2.85
CA GLY A 453 13.74 -38.87 -3.86
C GLY A 453 13.08 -37.56 -3.40
N ARG A 454 11.96 -37.65 -2.67
CA ARG A 454 11.30 -36.49 -2.05
C ARG A 454 12.18 -35.84 -0.99
N ALA A 455 12.80 -36.63 -0.13
CA ALA A 455 13.71 -36.12 0.91
C ALA A 455 14.92 -35.41 0.30
N ALA A 456 15.55 -36.00 -0.73
CA ALA A 456 16.68 -35.40 -1.43
C ALA A 456 16.31 -34.08 -2.14
N THR A 457 15.15 -34.03 -2.81
CA THR A 457 14.63 -32.80 -3.42
C THR A 457 14.33 -31.73 -2.36
N GLN A 458 13.76 -32.11 -1.22
CA GLN A 458 13.47 -31.19 -0.12
C GLN A 458 14.75 -30.59 0.48
N GLU A 459 15.79 -31.41 0.68
CA GLU A 459 17.10 -30.94 1.16
C GLU A 459 17.76 -30.00 0.16
N LEU A 460 17.70 -30.33 -1.13
CA LEU A 460 18.25 -29.50 -2.20
C LEU A 460 17.54 -28.15 -2.29
N ILE A 461 16.21 -28.13 -2.20
CA ILE A 461 15.42 -26.90 -2.16
C ILE A 461 15.81 -26.04 -0.94
N ARG A 462 15.83 -26.62 0.26
CA ARG A 462 16.20 -25.92 1.50
C ARG A 462 17.62 -25.36 1.44
N SER A 463 18.55 -26.05 0.76
CA SER A 463 19.91 -25.56 0.57
C SER A 463 19.98 -24.27 -0.26
N ARG A 464 19.04 -24.08 -1.21
CA ARG A 464 18.99 -22.97 -2.17
C ARG A 464 18.08 -21.82 -1.77
N ILE A 465 17.26 -21.97 -0.74
CA ILE A 465 16.42 -20.90 -0.18
C ILE A 465 17.09 -20.39 1.10
N LYS A 466 17.30 -19.06 1.19
CA LYS A 466 17.78 -18.39 2.40
C LYS A 466 16.76 -17.37 2.86
N VAL A 467 16.23 -17.59 4.05
CA VAL A 467 15.40 -16.60 4.74
C VAL A 467 16.32 -15.61 5.44
N LYS A 468 16.15 -14.32 5.14
CA LYS A 468 16.96 -13.22 5.68
C LYS A 468 16.09 -12.11 6.21
N SER A 469 16.52 -11.53 7.32
CA SER A 469 15.91 -10.34 7.90
C SER A 469 16.25 -9.10 7.06
N MET A 470 15.36 -8.13 7.09
CA MET A 470 15.53 -6.83 6.45
C MET A 470 16.83 -6.12 6.84
N ASN A 471 17.24 -6.23 8.11
CA ASN A 471 18.46 -5.61 8.63
C ASN A 471 19.73 -6.22 8.02
N PHE A 472 19.71 -7.52 7.74
CA PHE A 472 20.84 -8.23 7.13
C PHE A 472 21.09 -7.83 5.68
N MET A 473 20.04 -7.38 4.98
CA MET A 473 20.13 -6.94 3.59
C MET A 473 20.91 -5.62 3.44
N ARG A 474 21.01 -4.83 4.52
CA ARG A 474 21.67 -3.52 4.51
C ARG A 474 23.19 -3.69 4.40
N GLY A 475 23.80 -2.94 3.49
CA GLY A 475 25.26 -2.94 3.31
C GLY A 475 25.81 -4.08 2.45
N ARG A 476 24.95 -4.95 1.91
CA ARG A 476 25.34 -6.03 0.99
C ARG A 476 25.06 -5.66 -0.46
N THR A 477 25.54 -6.47 -1.40
CA THR A 477 25.15 -6.44 -2.81
C THR A 477 24.79 -7.86 -3.21
N PHE A 478 23.62 -8.05 -3.83
CA PHE A 478 23.17 -9.34 -4.33
C PHE A 478 23.61 -9.47 -5.79
N VAL A 479 24.22 -10.59 -6.16
CA VAL A 479 24.67 -10.84 -7.53
C VAL A 479 24.20 -12.23 -7.92
N ASN A 480 23.55 -12.35 -9.09
CA ASN A 480 22.97 -13.60 -9.55
C ASN A 480 22.02 -14.24 -8.52
N LYS A 481 21.14 -13.42 -7.91
CA LYS A 481 20.17 -13.86 -6.89
C LYS A 481 18.73 -13.62 -7.35
N PHE A 482 17.83 -14.48 -6.90
CA PHE A 482 16.38 -14.26 -6.99
C PHE A 482 15.88 -13.82 -5.60
N VAL A 483 15.50 -12.56 -5.45
CA VAL A 483 15.12 -12.00 -4.14
C VAL A 483 13.61 -11.80 -4.08
N ILE A 484 12.97 -12.39 -3.08
CA ILE A 484 11.53 -12.22 -2.79
C ILE A 484 11.40 -11.34 -1.55
N ILE A 485 10.69 -10.23 -1.67
CA ILE A 485 10.32 -9.34 -0.57
C ILE A 485 8.82 -9.49 -0.36
N ASP A 486 8.43 -10.23 0.68
CA ASP A 486 7.03 -10.49 1.02
C ASP A 486 6.50 -9.50 2.06
N GLU A 487 5.18 -9.31 2.08
CA GLU A 487 4.48 -8.25 2.82
C GLU A 487 5.05 -6.85 2.58
N ALA A 488 5.47 -6.57 1.35
CA ALA A 488 6.15 -5.34 0.98
C ALA A 488 5.31 -4.07 1.24
N GLN A 489 3.99 -4.18 1.42
CA GLN A 489 3.12 -3.05 1.77
C GLN A 489 3.49 -2.41 3.11
N ASN A 490 4.11 -3.18 4.02
CA ASN A 490 4.53 -2.72 5.34
C ASN A 490 5.89 -1.99 5.32
N LEU A 491 6.54 -1.88 4.16
CA LEU A 491 7.80 -1.15 4.02
C LEU A 491 7.56 0.33 3.74
N THR A 492 8.36 1.20 4.33
CA THR A 492 8.43 2.63 3.94
C THR A 492 9.16 2.79 2.58
N PRO A 493 8.95 3.89 1.83
CA PRO A 493 9.71 4.19 0.61
C PRO A 493 11.23 4.16 0.80
N LYS A 494 11.71 4.58 1.97
CA LYS A 494 13.14 4.58 2.31
C LYS A 494 13.67 3.16 2.49
N GLN A 495 12.93 2.28 3.17
CA GLN A 495 13.31 0.88 3.33
C GLN A 495 13.29 0.17 1.98
N MET A 496 12.23 0.37 1.18
CA MET A 496 12.14 -0.19 -0.16
C MET A 496 13.32 0.23 -1.04
N LYS A 497 13.63 1.54 -1.10
CA LYS A 497 14.83 2.05 -1.79
C LYS A 497 16.12 1.37 -1.29
N THR A 498 16.23 1.17 0.02
CA THR A 498 17.43 0.55 0.63
C THR A 498 17.60 -0.90 0.21
N LEU A 499 16.52 -1.65 -0.03
CA LEU A 499 16.57 -3.02 -0.54
C LEU A 499 16.85 -3.06 -2.04
N VAL A 500 16.09 -2.32 -2.84
CA VAL A 500 16.14 -2.42 -4.31
C VAL A 500 17.53 -2.00 -4.83
N THR A 501 18.15 -0.99 -4.21
CA THR A 501 19.51 -0.54 -4.55
C THR A 501 20.62 -1.53 -4.19
N ARG A 502 20.29 -2.70 -3.64
CA ARG A 502 21.23 -3.79 -3.34
C ARG A 502 21.29 -4.82 -4.45
N ALA A 503 20.38 -4.77 -5.43
CA ALA A 503 20.48 -5.57 -6.65
C ALA A 503 21.75 -5.18 -7.42
N GLY A 504 22.70 -6.10 -7.48
CA GLY A 504 23.79 -6.10 -8.44
C GLY A 504 23.44 -6.88 -9.70
N PRO A 505 24.39 -7.04 -10.63
CA PRO A 505 24.16 -7.68 -11.91
C PRO A 505 23.54 -9.08 -11.79
N GLY A 506 22.64 -9.40 -12.73
CA GLY A 506 21.94 -10.68 -12.79
C GLY A 506 21.02 -10.96 -11.60
N THR A 507 20.59 -9.92 -10.86
CA THR A 507 19.66 -10.09 -9.73
C THR A 507 18.26 -9.70 -10.13
N LYS A 508 17.30 -10.59 -9.87
CA LYS A 508 15.88 -10.30 -9.97
C LYS A 508 15.29 -10.06 -8.59
N ILE A 509 14.52 -8.99 -8.42
CA ILE A 509 13.79 -8.68 -7.19
C ILE A 509 12.29 -8.76 -7.47
N VAL A 510 11.58 -9.48 -6.63
CA VAL A 510 10.13 -9.65 -6.66
C VAL A 510 9.54 -9.12 -5.35
N CYS A 511 8.75 -8.05 -5.43
CA CYS A 511 8.00 -7.53 -4.29
C CYS A 511 6.56 -8.03 -4.33
N LEU A 512 6.11 -8.63 -3.23
CA LEU A 512 4.76 -9.16 -3.08
C LEU A 512 4.06 -8.38 -1.97
N GLY A 513 2.77 -8.06 -2.16
CA GLY A 513 2.01 -7.43 -1.08
C GLY A 513 0.54 -7.24 -1.35
N ASN A 514 -0.16 -6.73 -0.35
CA ASN A 514 -1.57 -6.38 -0.41
C ASN A 514 -1.77 -4.97 0.19
N ILE A 515 -1.98 -3.96 -0.65
CA ILE A 515 -2.14 -2.57 -0.20
C ILE A 515 -3.38 -2.39 0.71
N ALA A 516 -4.42 -3.22 0.55
CA ALA A 516 -5.59 -3.19 1.41
C ALA A 516 -5.34 -3.76 2.82
N GLN A 517 -4.18 -4.36 3.07
CA GLN A 517 -3.82 -5.00 4.34
C GLN A 517 -2.46 -4.49 4.82
N ILE A 518 -2.40 -3.21 5.18
CA ILE A 518 -1.25 -2.60 5.84
C ILE A 518 -1.38 -2.83 7.34
N ASP A 519 -0.44 -3.58 7.91
CA ASP A 519 -0.49 -3.97 9.32
C ASP A 519 0.08 -2.89 10.25
N THR A 520 0.85 -1.95 9.70
CA THR A 520 1.47 -0.88 10.50
C THR A 520 0.60 0.38 10.54
N PRO A 521 0.35 0.96 11.73
CA PRO A 521 -0.47 2.17 11.86
C PRO A 521 0.21 3.43 11.31
N TYR A 522 1.50 3.36 10.97
CA TYR A 522 2.30 4.49 10.47
C TYR A 522 2.29 4.63 8.95
N LEU A 523 1.76 3.64 8.23
CA LEU A 523 1.65 3.66 6.79
C LEU A 523 0.19 3.66 6.35
N THR A 524 -0.04 4.30 5.21
CA THR A 524 -1.29 4.24 4.48
C THR A 524 -1.01 3.71 3.10
N GLU A 525 -2.07 3.38 2.35
CA GLU A 525 -1.95 2.99 0.93
C GLU A 525 -1.16 4.03 0.13
N GLY A 526 -1.40 5.30 0.50
CA GLY A 526 -0.70 6.53 0.10
C GLY A 526 0.81 6.54 0.29
N SER A 527 1.26 6.11 1.46
CA SER A 527 2.62 6.27 1.95
C SER A 527 3.43 4.98 1.95
N SER A 528 2.81 3.85 1.57
CA SER A 528 3.50 2.57 1.43
C SER A 528 4.64 2.64 0.41
N GLY A 529 5.77 2.03 0.79
CA GLY A 529 6.92 1.86 -0.08
C GLY A 529 6.63 1.01 -1.32
N LEU A 530 5.66 0.09 -1.23
CA LEU A 530 5.21 -0.73 -2.35
C LEU A 530 4.48 0.12 -3.39
N THR A 531 3.51 0.94 -2.97
CA THR A 531 2.82 1.89 -3.85
C THR A 531 3.81 2.86 -4.49
N TYR A 532 4.76 3.37 -3.71
CA TYR A 532 5.80 4.27 -4.20
C TYR A 532 6.64 3.65 -5.32
N VAL A 533 7.08 2.38 -5.20
CA VAL A 533 7.88 1.76 -6.27
C VAL A 533 7.07 1.39 -7.49
N VAL A 534 5.80 0.96 -7.33
CA VAL A 534 4.93 0.71 -8.48
C VAL A 534 4.80 1.98 -9.33
N ASP A 535 4.55 3.13 -8.71
CA ASP A 535 4.43 4.40 -9.42
C ASP A 535 5.74 4.85 -10.09
N ARG A 536 6.88 4.66 -9.42
CA ARG A 536 8.19 5.11 -9.92
C ARG A 536 8.81 4.19 -10.98
N PHE A 537 8.46 2.91 -10.97
CA PHE A 537 9.01 1.94 -11.90
C PHE A 537 8.11 1.71 -13.12
N LYS A 538 6.82 2.12 -13.09
CA LYS A 538 5.92 1.95 -14.24
C LYS A 538 6.53 2.53 -15.53
N GLY A 539 6.52 1.74 -16.60
CA GLY A 539 7.07 2.11 -17.90
C GLY A 539 8.60 1.94 -18.04
N TRP A 540 9.34 1.57 -16.98
CA TRP A 540 10.74 1.19 -17.14
C TRP A 540 10.85 -0.23 -17.74
N SER A 541 11.68 -0.37 -18.78
CA SER A 541 11.79 -1.58 -19.61
C SER A 541 12.20 -2.85 -18.85
N HIS A 542 12.86 -2.71 -17.70
CA HIS A 542 13.30 -3.84 -16.88
C HIS A 542 12.44 -4.03 -15.62
N SER A 543 11.24 -3.43 -15.60
CA SER A 543 10.29 -3.69 -14.53
C SER A 543 8.90 -3.99 -15.05
N GLY A 544 8.13 -4.70 -14.24
CA GLY A 544 6.70 -4.84 -14.47
C GLY A 544 5.93 -4.96 -13.18
N HIS A 545 4.63 -4.79 -13.35
CA HIS A 545 3.66 -4.81 -12.27
C HIS A 545 2.44 -5.60 -12.72
N VAL A 546 1.83 -6.35 -11.82
CA VAL A 546 0.50 -6.96 -12.02
C VAL A 546 -0.26 -6.91 -10.70
N THR A 547 -1.49 -6.41 -10.75
CA THR A 547 -2.47 -6.57 -9.67
C THR A 547 -3.34 -7.80 -9.93
N LEU A 548 -3.31 -8.75 -9.00
CA LEU A 548 -4.18 -9.92 -8.94
C LEU A 548 -5.44 -9.53 -8.14
N ALA A 549 -6.52 -9.24 -8.85
CA ALA A 549 -7.79 -8.84 -8.25
C ALA A 549 -8.63 -10.05 -7.81
N ARG A 550 -8.55 -11.18 -8.54
CA ARG A 550 -9.36 -12.37 -8.24
C ARG A 550 -8.55 -13.41 -7.47
N GLY A 551 -9.00 -13.71 -6.26
CA GLY A 551 -8.51 -14.85 -5.48
C GLY A 551 -8.98 -16.18 -6.07
N GLU A 552 -8.15 -17.21 -5.92
CA GLU A 552 -8.52 -18.60 -6.23
C GLU A 552 -8.78 -19.34 -4.91
N ARG A 553 -9.67 -18.79 -4.08
CA ARG A 553 -9.89 -19.29 -2.73
C ARG A 553 -10.95 -20.39 -2.70
N SER A 554 -11.10 -20.99 -1.52
CA SER A 554 -12.26 -21.83 -1.25
C SER A 554 -13.52 -20.96 -1.16
N ARG A 555 -14.68 -21.56 -1.44
CA ARG A 555 -15.99 -20.89 -1.35
C ARG A 555 -16.21 -20.17 -0.01
N LEU A 556 -15.63 -20.70 1.09
CA LEU A 556 -15.71 -20.10 2.42
C LEU A 556 -14.91 -18.79 2.51
N ALA A 557 -13.68 -18.78 2.02
CA ALA A 557 -12.78 -17.64 2.14
C ALA A 557 -13.09 -16.53 1.12
N ASP A 558 -13.77 -16.84 0.02
CA ASP A 558 -14.39 -15.84 -0.85
C ASP A 558 -15.58 -15.19 -0.13
N HIS A 559 -16.53 -15.99 0.39
CA HIS A 559 -17.69 -15.45 1.10
C HIS A 559 -17.28 -14.60 2.31
N ALA A 560 -16.28 -15.04 3.09
CA ALA A 560 -15.77 -14.29 4.23
C ALA A 560 -15.16 -12.94 3.84
N ALA A 561 -14.50 -12.84 2.68
CA ALA A 561 -13.90 -11.58 2.21
C ALA A 561 -14.95 -10.57 1.74
N ASP A 562 -16.10 -11.06 1.28
CA ASP A 562 -17.20 -10.20 0.83
C ASP A 562 -18.03 -9.66 2.00
N VAL A 563 -18.10 -10.38 3.12
CA VAL A 563 -19.03 -10.07 4.25
C VAL A 563 -18.37 -9.55 5.53
N LEU A 564 -17.04 -9.68 5.69
CA LEU A 564 -16.25 -9.19 6.82
C LEU A 564 -15.37 -8.02 6.39
#